data_AF-A0A098G8E5-F1
#
_entry.id   AF-A0A098G8E5-F1
#
_cell.length_a   1.000
_cell.length_b   1.000
_cell.length_c   1.000
_cell.angle_alpha   90.00
_cell.angle_beta   90.00
_cell.angle_gamma   90.00
#
_symmetry.space_group_name_H-M   'P 1'
#
loop_
_entity.id
_entity.type
_entity.pdbx_description
1 polymer ?
#
loop_
_entity_poly.entity_id
_entity_poly.type
_entity_poly.pdbx_seq_one_letter_code
_entity_poly.pdbx_strand_id
1 'polypeptide(L)'
;MAQNTPNILQWLIKDEYKAIAEIKYEQKQLESRLNKYVQHEKEHALFSAEIDALCNTLSQKYLDYLQIIDASITRERIELPEPDRALTWQQQYALILHLKQQLYKTVHHQEECKILKEIASLYYYFNRLSHFPPTTANNAGEHSAVFKKIFRQDNLQMWLIAVVDFCNENNVQEAELSSLFHEWTSSQLQSALDFFASPKLVDLVNALFIYKLYPDKLFKELIHPEKLVSVRTRIGLLHHQIEILEQSLYNAALQQGLKPEVDYLFHGDELPQGIMIDVDEEFRELIQLAIKSVKVKYTHESEEQVTLERLYDLGLAYKFWFNPNRLIDAAMVLQQRLVKDDIAGENKLSVFSQKMVLLYGQLTTTECLDLYGYFANNDSRYLLYTLIAINKGQPLEWLPPLSLSEKNAIAQVLQALQCVMEALRNELKIRHVATEPYGYDLEKQHIHTGRRNRDAVFRIIAIYGSETIITNNRVEELFNLIEDRIRNSGG
;
A
#
# COMPACT_ATOMS: atom_id res chain seq x y z
N MET A 1 -61.46 -24.89 -10.59
CA MET A 1 -61.10 -24.60 -11.98
C MET A 1 -59.70 -23.99 -11.98
N ALA A 2 -58.70 -24.81 -12.29
CA ALA A 2 -57.30 -24.41 -12.39
C ALA A 2 -56.83 -24.78 -13.80
N GLN A 3 -56.62 -23.75 -14.61
CA GLN A 3 -55.98 -23.68 -15.93
C GLN A 3 -55.58 -22.19 -16.04
N ASN A 4 -54.46 -21.72 -16.57
CA ASN A 4 -53.31 -22.30 -17.22
C ASN A 4 -52.40 -21.08 -17.47
N THR A 5 -51.24 -20.97 -16.84
CA THR A 5 -50.18 -20.06 -17.32
C THR A 5 -48.90 -20.86 -17.45
N PRO A 6 -48.68 -21.52 -18.60
CA PRO A 6 -47.44 -22.23 -18.84
C PRO A 6 -46.34 -21.23 -19.23
N ASN A 7 -45.15 -21.46 -18.69
CA ASN A 7 -43.85 -21.15 -19.33
C ASN A 7 -43.60 -19.73 -19.88
N ILE A 8 -43.52 -18.72 -19.01
CA ILE A 8 -42.94 -17.42 -19.39
C ILE A 8 -41.47 -17.27 -18.94
N LEU A 9 -40.97 -18.16 -18.06
CA LEU A 9 -39.59 -18.06 -17.52
C LEU A 9 -38.52 -18.82 -18.32
N GLN A 10 -38.89 -19.60 -19.34
CA GLN A 10 -37.93 -20.39 -20.15
C GLN A 10 -37.35 -19.62 -21.36
N TRP A 11 -37.63 -18.31 -21.50
CA TRP A 11 -37.47 -17.62 -22.78
C TRP A 11 -36.37 -16.54 -22.86
N LEU A 12 -35.38 -16.51 -21.99
CA LEU A 12 -34.34 -15.45 -22.08
C LEU A 12 -32.88 -15.82 -21.84
N ILE A 13 -32.53 -17.07 -21.56
CA ILE A 13 -31.13 -17.49 -21.51
C ILE A 13 -31.02 -18.77 -22.31
N LYS A 14 -30.56 -18.68 -23.57
CA LYS A 14 -30.11 -19.88 -24.29
C LYS A 14 -28.96 -20.48 -23.48
N ASP A 15 -28.92 -21.80 -23.31
CA ASP A 15 -27.84 -22.50 -22.58
C ASP A 15 -26.45 -22.10 -23.09
N GLU A 16 -26.33 -21.72 -24.37
CA GLU A 16 -25.14 -21.14 -25.01
C GLU A 16 -24.65 -19.85 -24.34
N TYR A 17 -25.54 -18.91 -23.99
CA TYR A 17 -25.14 -17.66 -23.32
C TYR A 17 -24.68 -17.90 -21.88
N LYS A 18 -25.26 -18.90 -21.21
CA LYS A 18 -24.81 -19.33 -19.89
C LYS A 18 -23.41 -19.97 -19.97
N ALA A 19 -23.19 -20.85 -20.95
CA ALA A 19 -21.89 -21.46 -21.19
C ALA A 19 -20.81 -20.42 -21.56
N ILE A 20 -21.14 -19.41 -22.38
CA ILE A 20 -20.23 -18.29 -22.67
C ILE A 20 -19.90 -17.48 -21.41
N ALA A 21 -20.89 -17.19 -20.56
CA ALA A 21 -20.67 -16.44 -19.33
C ALA A 21 -19.79 -17.20 -18.34
N GLU A 22 -19.98 -18.52 -18.21
CA GLU A 22 -19.15 -19.41 -17.40
C GLU A 22 -17.71 -19.43 -17.90
N ILE A 23 -17.49 -19.56 -19.21
CA ILE A 23 -16.15 -19.52 -19.80
C ILE A 23 -15.47 -18.16 -19.60
N LYS A 24 -16.19 -17.04 -19.78
CA LYS A 24 -15.63 -15.70 -19.55
C LYS A 24 -15.24 -15.48 -18.09
N TYR A 25 -16.02 -16.04 -17.17
CA TYR A 25 -15.71 -15.99 -15.73
C TYR A 25 -14.44 -16.78 -15.42
N GLU A 26 -14.32 -18.01 -15.94
CA GLU A 26 -13.13 -18.85 -15.77
C GLU A 26 -11.88 -18.25 -16.42
N GLN A 27 -12.00 -17.70 -17.64
CA GLN A 27 -10.93 -16.96 -18.31
C GLN A 27 -10.41 -15.82 -17.42
N LYS A 28 -11.32 -15.01 -16.84
CA LYS A 28 -10.94 -13.90 -15.95
C LYS A 28 -10.23 -14.38 -14.68
N GLN A 29 -10.64 -15.50 -14.10
CA GLN A 29 -9.96 -16.08 -12.93
C GLN A 29 -8.56 -16.60 -13.27
N LEU A 30 -8.43 -17.33 -14.39
CA LEU A 30 -7.15 -17.88 -14.86
C LEU A 30 -6.17 -16.76 -15.25
N GLU A 31 -6.65 -15.69 -15.87
CA GLU A 31 -5.85 -14.49 -16.19
C GLU A 31 -5.43 -13.72 -14.94
N SER A 32 -6.31 -13.60 -13.94
CA SER A 32 -5.93 -12.99 -12.67
C SER A 32 -4.84 -13.78 -11.95
N ARG A 33 -4.85 -15.12 -12.08
CA ARG A 33 -3.78 -15.97 -11.57
C ARG A 33 -2.51 -15.81 -12.38
N LEU A 34 -2.60 -15.83 -13.71
CA LEU A 34 -1.45 -15.60 -14.59
C LEU A 34 -0.79 -14.25 -14.34
N ASN A 35 -1.59 -13.18 -14.12
CA ASN A 35 -1.09 -11.83 -13.86
C ASN A 35 -0.26 -11.72 -12.59
N LYS A 36 -0.54 -12.53 -11.57
CA LYS A 36 0.29 -12.59 -10.36
C LYS A 36 1.70 -13.06 -10.71
N TYR A 37 1.84 -14.06 -11.58
CA TYR A 37 3.14 -14.55 -12.02
C TYR A 37 3.83 -13.59 -12.99
N VAL A 38 3.05 -12.96 -13.88
CA VAL A 38 3.56 -12.04 -14.91
C VAL A 38 4.10 -10.72 -14.34
N GLN A 39 3.62 -10.28 -13.17
CA GLN A 39 4.13 -9.09 -12.48
C GLN A 39 5.48 -9.32 -11.78
N HIS A 40 5.93 -10.57 -11.66
CA HIS A 40 7.18 -10.96 -11.00
C HIS A 40 8.19 -11.53 -12.02
N GLU A 41 8.70 -10.69 -12.93
CA GLU A 41 9.55 -11.10 -14.08
C GLU A 41 10.74 -12.01 -13.74
N LYS A 42 11.30 -11.86 -12.53
CA LYS A 42 12.46 -12.62 -12.04
C LYS A 42 12.11 -14.05 -11.58
N GLU A 43 10.82 -14.38 -11.43
CA GLU A 43 10.32 -15.66 -10.91
C GLU A 43 9.76 -16.58 -12.02
N HIS A 44 9.70 -16.11 -13.27
CA HIS A 44 9.17 -16.87 -14.41
C HIS A 44 9.89 -18.21 -14.65
N ALA A 45 11.18 -18.30 -14.33
CA ALA A 45 11.96 -19.53 -14.47
C ALA A 45 11.51 -20.62 -13.45
N LEU A 46 11.08 -20.20 -12.26
CA LEU A 46 10.67 -21.08 -11.16
C LEU A 46 9.23 -21.59 -11.33
N PHE A 47 8.35 -20.76 -11.88
CA PHE A 47 6.94 -21.08 -12.13
C PHE A 47 6.66 -21.50 -13.57
N SER A 48 7.68 -21.82 -14.36
CA SER A 48 7.55 -22.17 -15.79
C SER A 48 6.46 -23.22 -16.04
N ALA A 49 6.44 -24.31 -15.26
CA ALA A 49 5.43 -25.36 -15.38
C ALA A 49 3.99 -24.92 -15.03
N GLU A 50 3.84 -24.01 -14.05
CA GLU A 50 2.53 -23.50 -13.62
C GLU A 50 2.00 -22.46 -14.60
N ILE A 51 2.88 -21.58 -15.07
CA ILE A 51 2.59 -20.62 -16.13
C ILE A 51 2.22 -21.37 -17.41
N ASP A 52 2.93 -22.45 -17.75
CA ASP A 52 2.60 -23.33 -18.88
C ASP A 52 1.23 -23.97 -18.73
N ALA A 53 0.92 -24.51 -17.54
CA ALA A 53 -0.38 -25.08 -17.27
C ALA A 53 -1.50 -24.03 -17.39
N LEU A 54 -1.27 -22.81 -16.91
CA LEU A 54 -2.21 -21.70 -17.00
C LEU A 54 -2.40 -21.21 -18.44
N CYS A 55 -1.32 -21.03 -19.20
CA CYS A 55 -1.37 -20.62 -20.60
C CYS A 55 -2.03 -21.68 -21.49
N ASN A 56 -1.75 -22.97 -21.26
CA ASN A 56 -2.43 -24.06 -21.96
C ASN A 56 -3.93 -24.11 -21.62
N THR A 57 -4.27 -23.94 -20.34
CA THR A 57 -5.67 -23.91 -19.90
C THR A 57 -6.41 -22.69 -20.48
N LEU A 58 -5.76 -21.53 -20.51
CA LEU A 58 -6.31 -20.31 -21.11
C LEU A 58 -6.52 -20.48 -22.61
N SER A 59 -5.52 -20.98 -23.34
CA SER A 59 -5.64 -21.30 -24.76
C SER A 59 -6.85 -22.21 -25.01
N GLN A 60 -6.97 -23.30 -24.24
CA GLN A 60 -8.09 -24.22 -24.36
C GLN A 60 -9.45 -23.55 -24.09
N LYS A 61 -9.54 -22.66 -23.09
CA LYS A 61 -10.78 -21.93 -22.79
C LYS A 61 -11.16 -20.92 -23.87
N TYR A 62 -10.19 -20.30 -24.54
CA TYR A 62 -10.47 -19.46 -25.72
C TYR A 62 -10.93 -20.28 -26.93
N LEU A 63 -10.42 -21.51 -27.09
CA LEU A 63 -10.94 -22.46 -28.08
C LEU A 63 -12.35 -22.95 -27.74
N ASP A 64 -12.63 -23.24 -26.47
CA ASP A 64 -13.97 -23.64 -26.00
C ASP A 64 -14.99 -22.52 -26.25
N TYR A 65 -14.59 -21.25 -26.04
CA TYR A 65 -15.42 -20.10 -26.38
C TYR A 65 -15.69 -20.02 -27.89
N LEU A 66 -14.66 -20.24 -28.72
CA LEU A 66 -14.79 -20.28 -30.17
C LEU A 66 -15.74 -21.38 -30.65
N GLN A 67 -15.74 -22.56 -30.01
CA GLN A 67 -16.64 -23.67 -30.38
C GLN A 67 -18.11 -23.41 -30.08
N ILE A 68 -18.40 -22.61 -29.05
CA ILE A 68 -19.78 -22.22 -28.73
C ILE A 68 -20.27 -21.16 -29.70
N ILE A 69 -19.38 -20.26 -30.14
CA ILE A 69 -19.71 -19.23 -31.12
C ILE A 69 -19.89 -19.84 -32.52
N ASP A 70 -19.00 -20.74 -32.93
CA ASP A 70 -19.03 -21.40 -34.24
C ASP A 70 -18.97 -22.92 -34.11
N ALA A 71 -20.15 -23.55 -34.05
CA ALA A 71 -20.32 -24.99 -33.94
C ALA A 71 -19.79 -25.78 -35.16
N SER A 72 -19.44 -25.10 -36.26
CA SER A 72 -18.84 -25.73 -37.45
C SER A 72 -17.33 -26.00 -37.30
N ILE A 73 -16.69 -25.42 -36.27
CA ILE A 73 -15.26 -25.57 -35.98
C ILE A 73 -15.03 -26.76 -35.03
N THR A 74 -14.53 -27.86 -35.58
CA THR A 74 -14.06 -29.01 -34.79
C THR A 74 -12.67 -28.71 -34.22
N ARG A 75 -12.40 -29.09 -32.95
CA ARG A 75 -11.09 -28.91 -32.26
C ARG A 75 -9.89 -29.33 -33.12
N GLU A 76 -10.05 -30.38 -33.92
CA GLU A 76 -9.02 -30.94 -34.81
C GLU A 76 -8.69 -30.08 -36.04
N ARG A 77 -9.56 -29.13 -36.41
CA ARG A 77 -9.40 -28.23 -37.58
C ARG A 77 -8.91 -26.83 -37.22
N ILE A 78 -8.58 -26.57 -35.95
CA ILE A 78 -8.11 -25.27 -35.52
C ILE A 78 -6.61 -25.17 -35.80
N GLU A 79 -6.26 -24.70 -36.99
CA GLU A 79 -4.91 -24.24 -37.29
C GLU A 79 -4.66 -22.95 -36.52
N LEU A 80 -3.85 -23.04 -35.47
CA LEU A 80 -3.40 -21.87 -34.71
C LEU A 80 -2.39 -21.10 -35.57
N PRO A 81 -2.61 -19.80 -35.84
CA PRO A 81 -1.64 -19.01 -36.60
C PRO A 81 -0.31 -18.98 -35.85
N GLU A 82 0.77 -19.36 -36.53
CA GLU A 82 2.12 -19.19 -36.01
C GLU A 82 2.42 -17.68 -35.90
N PRO A 83 2.86 -17.18 -34.73
CA PRO A 83 3.14 -15.77 -34.58
C PRO A 83 4.31 -15.37 -35.47
N ASP A 84 4.08 -14.35 -36.29
CA ASP A 84 5.10 -13.74 -37.13
C ASP A 84 6.11 -13.02 -36.20
N ARG A 85 7.29 -13.63 -36.01
CA ARG A 85 8.47 -13.15 -35.24
C ARG A 85 8.52 -13.53 -33.74
N ALA A 86 9.77 -13.66 -33.27
CA ALA A 86 10.16 -13.87 -31.88
C ALA A 86 9.81 -12.65 -31.00
N LEU A 87 8.52 -12.49 -30.70
CA LEU A 87 8.03 -11.48 -29.75
C LEU A 87 8.49 -11.82 -28.34
N THR A 88 8.91 -10.80 -27.58
CA THR A 88 9.15 -10.98 -26.15
C THR A 88 7.82 -11.23 -25.43
N TRP A 89 7.86 -11.87 -24.27
CA TRP A 89 6.64 -12.21 -23.52
C TRP A 89 5.80 -10.95 -23.18
N GLN A 90 6.45 -9.81 -22.89
CA GLN A 90 5.78 -8.53 -22.62
C GLN A 90 4.99 -8.06 -23.85
N GLN A 91 5.58 -8.25 -25.04
CA GLN A 91 4.94 -7.89 -26.31
C GLN A 91 3.77 -8.83 -26.62
N GLN A 92 3.90 -10.12 -26.33
CA GLN A 92 2.80 -11.08 -26.48
C GLN A 92 1.64 -10.77 -25.52
N TYR A 93 1.95 -10.47 -24.26
CA TYR A 93 0.92 -10.12 -23.27
C TYR A 93 0.24 -8.78 -23.58
N ALA A 94 1.00 -7.76 -24.01
CA ALA A 94 0.43 -6.50 -24.48
C ALA A 94 -0.47 -6.69 -25.71
N LEU A 95 -0.08 -7.58 -26.64
CA LEU A 95 -0.88 -7.94 -27.80
C LEU A 95 -2.18 -8.66 -27.41
N ILE A 96 -2.12 -9.59 -26.45
CA ILE A 96 -3.31 -10.24 -25.88
C ILE A 96 -4.27 -9.20 -25.28
N LEU A 97 -3.76 -8.25 -24.49
CA LEU A 97 -4.59 -7.19 -23.91
C LEU A 97 -5.26 -6.32 -24.99
N HIS A 98 -4.52 -5.98 -26.05
CA HIS A 98 -5.05 -5.23 -27.18
C HIS A 98 -6.14 -6.02 -27.94
N LEU A 99 -5.89 -7.30 -28.25
CA LEU A 99 -6.86 -8.17 -28.91
C LEU A 99 -8.13 -8.36 -28.10
N LYS A 100 -8.03 -8.42 -26.76
CA LYS A 100 -9.21 -8.46 -25.87
C LYS A 100 -10.00 -7.16 -25.90
N GLN A 101 -9.33 -6.01 -25.89
CA GLN A 101 -10.01 -4.72 -26.05
C GLN A 101 -10.72 -4.61 -27.41
N GLN A 102 -10.15 -5.20 -28.46
CA GLN A 102 -10.81 -5.32 -29.76
C GLN A 102 -12.01 -6.27 -29.70
N LEU A 103 -11.88 -7.43 -29.07
CA LEU A 103 -12.97 -8.40 -28.88
C LEU A 103 -14.22 -7.78 -28.24
N TYR A 104 -14.05 -6.89 -27.26
CA TYR A 104 -15.18 -6.18 -26.62
C TYR A 104 -15.88 -5.16 -27.55
N LYS A 105 -15.21 -4.71 -28.61
CA LYS A 105 -15.70 -3.70 -29.56
C LYS A 105 -16.21 -4.33 -30.86
N THR A 106 -15.86 -5.59 -31.14
CA THR A 106 -16.22 -6.28 -32.37
C THR A 106 -17.70 -6.65 -32.39
N VAL A 107 -18.41 -6.25 -33.45
CA VAL A 107 -19.83 -6.59 -33.69
C VAL A 107 -19.94 -7.70 -34.76
N HIS A 108 -18.87 -7.94 -35.53
CA HIS A 108 -18.84 -8.91 -36.62
C HIS A 108 -18.35 -10.29 -36.16
N HIS A 109 -19.20 -11.30 -36.32
CA HIS A 109 -18.97 -12.69 -35.92
C HIS A 109 -17.69 -13.33 -36.49
N GLN A 110 -17.35 -13.07 -37.75
CA GLN A 110 -16.13 -13.61 -38.38
C GLN A 110 -14.85 -12.99 -37.81
N GLU A 111 -14.91 -11.72 -37.41
CA GLU A 111 -13.81 -11.00 -36.80
C GLU A 111 -13.63 -11.42 -35.33
N GLU A 112 -14.73 -11.66 -34.61
CA GLU A 112 -14.73 -12.25 -33.26
C GLU A 112 -14.03 -13.62 -33.27
N CYS A 113 -14.38 -14.48 -34.22
CA CYS A 113 -13.74 -15.79 -34.37
C CYS A 113 -12.24 -15.69 -34.69
N LYS A 114 -11.82 -14.70 -35.50
CA LYS A 114 -10.41 -14.47 -35.83
C LYS A 114 -9.62 -14.02 -34.61
N ILE A 115 -10.15 -13.06 -33.85
CA ILE A 115 -9.52 -12.54 -32.63
C ILE A 115 -9.38 -13.65 -31.58
N LEU A 116 -10.40 -14.49 -31.40
CA LEU A 116 -10.35 -15.62 -30.47
C LEU A 116 -9.27 -16.65 -30.85
N LYS A 117 -9.09 -16.95 -32.14
CA LYS A 117 -8.01 -17.83 -32.63
C LYS A 117 -6.63 -17.24 -32.38
N GLU A 118 -6.49 -15.92 -32.53
CA GLU A 118 -5.23 -15.20 -32.34
C GLU A 118 -4.85 -15.11 -30.85
N ILE A 119 -5.82 -14.89 -29.96
CA ILE A 119 -5.58 -14.95 -28.51
C ILE A 119 -5.21 -16.37 -28.08
N ALA A 120 -5.92 -17.39 -28.59
CA ALA A 120 -5.64 -18.79 -28.27
C ALA A 120 -4.24 -19.21 -28.73
N SER A 121 -3.78 -18.74 -29.90
CA SER A 121 -2.43 -19.04 -30.39
C SER A 121 -1.36 -18.34 -29.56
N LEU A 122 -1.54 -17.08 -29.17
CA LEU A 122 -0.58 -16.37 -28.32
C LEU A 122 -0.39 -17.05 -26.96
N TYR A 123 -1.46 -17.57 -26.35
CA TYR A 123 -1.35 -18.37 -25.12
C TYR A 123 -0.70 -19.74 -25.37
N TYR A 124 -0.95 -20.39 -26.51
CA TYR A 124 -0.36 -21.69 -26.85
C TYR A 124 1.15 -21.61 -27.14
N TYR A 125 1.59 -20.56 -27.84
CA TYR A 125 2.99 -20.36 -28.22
C TYR A 125 3.86 -19.75 -27.11
N PHE A 126 3.26 -19.42 -25.96
CA PHE A 126 3.92 -18.84 -24.80
C PHE A 126 5.16 -19.64 -24.34
N ASN A 127 5.13 -20.98 -24.43
CA ASN A 127 6.20 -21.87 -23.96
C ASN A 127 7.33 -22.07 -24.99
N ARG A 128 7.05 -22.00 -26.29
CA ARG A 128 8.05 -22.35 -27.33
C ARG A 128 9.22 -21.35 -27.45
N LEU A 129 9.17 -20.22 -26.75
CA LEU A 129 10.23 -19.21 -26.71
C LEU A 129 10.93 -19.11 -25.34
N SER A 130 10.52 -19.88 -24.33
CA SER A 130 11.07 -19.82 -22.96
C SER A 130 12.32 -20.70 -22.79
N HIS A 131 13.35 -20.43 -23.59
CA HIS A 131 14.74 -20.66 -23.14
C HIS A 131 15.30 -19.31 -22.72
N PHE A 132 14.92 -18.88 -21.51
CA PHE A 132 15.50 -17.71 -20.87
C PHE A 132 16.98 -18.01 -20.58
N PRO A 133 17.94 -17.22 -21.08
CA PRO A 133 19.26 -17.20 -20.47
C PRO A 133 19.10 -16.66 -19.04
N PRO A 134 19.67 -17.31 -18.02
CA PRO A 134 19.52 -16.89 -16.63
C PRO A 134 20.14 -15.50 -16.49
N THR A 135 19.30 -14.49 -16.33
CA THR A 135 19.77 -13.13 -16.09
C THR A 135 19.77 -12.92 -14.57
N THR A 136 20.97 -12.91 -13.99
CA THR A 136 21.30 -12.45 -12.63
C THR A 136 20.54 -13.10 -11.47
N ALA A 137 20.78 -14.41 -11.23
CA ALA A 137 20.37 -15.12 -10.01
C ALA A 137 21.45 -15.13 -8.90
N ASN A 138 22.59 -14.46 -9.10
CA ASN A 138 23.73 -14.62 -8.20
C ASN A 138 23.56 -13.99 -6.81
N ASN A 139 22.70 -12.98 -6.64
CA ASN A 139 22.59 -12.27 -5.36
C ASN A 139 21.53 -12.88 -4.41
N ALA A 140 20.44 -13.47 -4.93
CA ALA A 140 19.35 -13.99 -4.09
C ALA A 140 19.78 -15.21 -3.24
N GLY A 141 20.59 -16.11 -3.81
CA GLY A 141 21.15 -17.25 -3.08
C GLY A 141 22.15 -16.83 -1.99
N GLU A 142 22.94 -15.78 -2.24
CA GLU A 142 23.88 -15.22 -1.25
C GLU A 142 23.12 -14.54 -0.09
N HIS A 143 22.09 -13.75 -0.38
CA HIS A 143 21.26 -13.13 0.66
C HIS A 143 20.46 -14.16 1.47
N SER A 144 19.90 -15.21 0.84
CA SER A 144 19.24 -16.31 1.56
C SER A 144 20.22 -17.04 2.49
N ALA A 145 21.46 -17.28 2.06
CA ALA A 145 22.48 -17.93 2.89
C ALA A 145 22.92 -17.09 4.09
N VAL A 146 23.03 -15.76 3.93
CA VAL A 146 23.31 -14.83 5.05
C VAL A 146 22.11 -14.78 6.00
N PHE A 147 20.90 -14.67 5.48
CA PHE A 147 19.69 -14.57 6.27
C PHE A 147 19.38 -15.86 7.06
N LYS A 148 19.69 -17.04 6.48
CA LYS A 148 19.66 -18.34 7.17
C LYS A 148 20.53 -18.36 8.44
N LYS A 149 21.62 -17.59 8.50
CA LYS A 149 22.47 -17.50 9.70
C LYS A 149 21.83 -16.65 10.80
N ILE A 150 20.99 -15.69 10.43
CA ILE A 150 20.27 -14.82 11.37
C ILE A 150 19.27 -15.65 12.19
N PHE A 151 18.50 -16.52 11.53
CA PHE A 151 17.54 -17.42 12.20
C PHE A 151 18.17 -18.54 13.04
N ARG A 152 19.50 -18.71 12.99
CA ARG A 152 20.24 -19.65 13.86
C ARG A 152 20.71 -19.02 15.17
N GLN A 153 20.40 -17.75 15.39
CA GLN A 153 20.80 -17.07 16.62
C GLN A 153 19.78 -17.35 17.72
N ASP A 154 20.25 -17.93 18.83
CA ASP A 154 19.40 -18.26 19.99
C ASP A 154 18.97 -17.02 20.81
N ASN A 155 19.57 -15.86 20.54
CA ASN A 155 19.34 -14.62 21.28
C ASN A 155 18.54 -13.61 20.44
N LEU A 156 17.35 -13.26 20.93
CA LEU A 156 16.42 -12.30 20.31
C LEU A 156 17.03 -10.92 20.05
N GLN A 157 17.90 -10.43 20.94
CA GLN A 157 18.61 -9.16 20.76
C GLN A 157 19.55 -9.20 19.58
N MET A 158 20.35 -10.27 19.48
CA MET A 158 21.29 -10.46 18.38
C MET A 158 20.53 -10.62 17.08
N TRP A 159 19.41 -11.36 17.10
CA TRP A 159 18.55 -11.55 15.95
C TRP A 159 18.00 -10.21 15.44
N LEU A 160 17.45 -9.37 16.32
CA LEU A 160 16.86 -8.08 15.93
C LEU A 160 17.92 -7.13 15.35
N ILE A 161 19.11 -7.08 15.95
CA ILE A 161 20.24 -6.27 15.44
C ILE A 161 20.70 -6.81 14.09
N ALA A 162 20.84 -8.12 13.94
CA ALA A 162 21.26 -8.74 12.69
C ALA A 162 20.24 -8.52 11.56
N VAL A 163 18.94 -8.50 11.87
CA VAL A 163 17.88 -8.12 10.91
C VAL A 163 18.05 -6.66 10.48
N VAL A 164 18.25 -5.74 11.43
CA VAL A 164 18.50 -4.32 11.13
C VAL A 164 19.74 -4.14 10.26
N ASP A 165 20.85 -4.80 10.59
CA ASP A 165 22.09 -4.72 9.83
C ASP A 165 21.93 -5.30 8.42
N PHE A 166 21.26 -6.44 8.30
CA PHE A 166 20.93 -7.05 7.01
C PHE A 166 20.13 -6.10 6.11
N CYS A 167 19.08 -5.46 6.65
CA CYS A 167 18.26 -4.50 5.92
C CYS A 167 19.04 -3.23 5.55
N ASN A 168 19.93 -2.75 6.44
CA ASN A 168 20.75 -1.57 6.20
C ASN A 168 21.79 -1.77 5.09
N GLU A 169 22.48 -2.92 5.10
CA GLU A 169 23.60 -3.23 4.21
C GLU A 169 23.14 -3.54 2.79
N ASN A 170 22.05 -4.31 2.64
CA ASN A 170 21.67 -4.87 1.35
C ASN A 170 20.70 -4.00 0.55
N ASN A 171 20.31 -2.82 1.05
CA ASN A 171 19.35 -1.91 0.40
C ASN A 171 18.10 -2.66 -0.11
N VAL A 172 17.67 -3.65 0.68
CA VAL A 172 16.78 -4.71 0.20
C VAL A 172 15.44 -4.10 -0.19
N GLN A 173 15.12 -4.15 -1.48
CA GLN A 173 13.78 -3.78 -1.94
C GLN A 173 12.77 -4.80 -1.39
N GLU A 174 11.51 -4.41 -1.18
CA GLU A 174 10.46 -5.32 -0.65
C GLU A 174 10.37 -6.64 -1.44
N ALA A 175 10.63 -6.60 -2.74
CA ALA A 175 10.70 -7.76 -3.63
C ALA A 175 11.82 -8.76 -3.27
N GLU A 176 12.95 -8.27 -2.76
CA GLU A 176 14.10 -9.12 -2.40
C GLU A 176 13.88 -9.81 -1.05
N LEU A 177 13.24 -9.14 -0.08
CA LEU A 177 12.81 -9.76 1.20
C LEU A 177 11.80 -10.90 0.98
N SER A 178 10.95 -10.76 -0.03
CA SER A 178 9.92 -11.75 -0.40
C SER A 178 10.50 -13.07 -0.92
N SER A 179 11.75 -13.08 -1.37
CA SER A 179 12.41 -14.28 -1.94
C SER A 179 13.32 -15.04 -0.96
N LEU A 180 13.55 -14.50 0.25
CA LEU A 180 14.56 -15.02 1.19
C LEU A 180 14.33 -16.47 1.64
N PHE A 181 13.07 -16.89 1.73
CA PHE A 181 12.68 -18.20 2.25
C PHE A 181 12.46 -19.28 1.17
N HIS A 182 12.58 -18.95 -0.12
CA HIS A 182 12.24 -19.88 -1.21
C HIS A 182 13.15 -21.12 -1.25
N GLU A 183 14.43 -20.97 -0.91
CA GLU A 183 15.41 -22.06 -0.90
C GLU A 183 15.50 -22.78 0.46
N TRP A 184 14.52 -22.59 1.36
CA TRP A 184 14.54 -23.20 2.68
C TRP A 184 13.88 -24.58 2.65
N THR A 185 14.44 -25.52 3.39
CA THR A 185 13.82 -26.85 3.56
C THR A 185 12.60 -26.75 4.48
N SER A 186 11.67 -27.71 4.40
CA SER A 186 10.48 -27.72 5.26
C SER A 186 10.83 -27.71 6.75
N SER A 187 11.93 -28.34 7.16
CA SER A 187 12.43 -28.30 8.55
C SER A 187 12.87 -26.90 8.99
N GLN A 188 13.46 -26.12 8.08
CA GLN A 188 13.92 -24.76 8.35
C GLN A 188 12.75 -23.78 8.38
N LEU A 189 11.79 -23.95 7.46
CA LEU A 189 10.55 -23.17 7.47
C LEU A 189 9.76 -23.40 8.75
N GLN A 190 9.61 -24.66 9.18
CA GLN A 190 8.95 -24.98 10.44
C GLN A 190 9.66 -24.33 11.64
N SER A 191 11.00 -24.45 11.71
CA SER A 191 11.77 -23.82 12.79
C SER A 191 11.63 -22.29 12.82
N ALA A 192 11.50 -21.64 11.65
CA ALA A 192 11.26 -20.20 11.59
C ALA A 192 9.82 -19.83 12.00
N LEU A 193 8.83 -20.62 11.59
CA LEU A 193 7.44 -20.44 12.03
C LEU A 193 7.33 -20.58 13.56
N ASP A 194 7.98 -21.59 14.14
CA ASP A 194 8.02 -21.81 15.58
C ASP A 194 8.70 -20.63 16.31
N PHE A 195 9.71 -20.01 15.68
CA PHE A 195 10.36 -18.82 16.21
C PHE A 195 9.42 -17.60 16.20
N PHE A 196 8.70 -17.35 15.10
CA PHE A 196 7.69 -16.29 15.02
C PHE A 196 6.51 -16.49 15.99
N ALA A 197 6.14 -17.74 16.25
CA ALA A 197 5.12 -18.08 17.25
C ALA A 197 5.64 -18.05 18.70
N SER A 198 6.94 -17.81 18.93
CA SER A 198 7.49 -17.83 20.29
C SER A 198 6.98 -16.64 21.11
N PRO A 199 6.57 -16.83 22.39
CA PRO A 199 5.99 -15.76 23.20
C PRO A 199 6.89 -14.51 23.29
N LYS A 200 8.20 -14.69 23.38
CA LYS A 200 9.16 -13.59 23.45
C LYS A 200 9.20 -12.74 22.18
N LEU A 201 9.10 -13.35 21.00
CA LEU A 201 9.08 -12.59 19.76
C LEU A 201 7.72 -11.91 19.59
N VAL A 202 6.63 -12.58 19.93
CA VAL A 202 5.28 -11.99 19.94
C VAL A 202 5.23 -10.76 20.84
N ASP A 203 5.74 -10.84 22.07
CA ASP A 203 5.78 -9.72 23.01
C ASP A 203 6.66 -8.56 22.50
N LEU A 204 7.79 -8.86 21.85
CA LEU A 204 8.64 -7.86 21.21
C LEU A 204 7.93 -7.15 20.06
N VAL A 205 7.26 -7.89 19.17
CA VAL A 205 6.57 -7.28 18.02
C VAL A 205 5.36 -6.46 18.48
N ASN A 206 4.63 -6.94 19.48
CA ASN A 206 3.58 -6.19 20.16
C ASN A 206 4.11 -4.89 20.78
N ALA A 207 5.27 -4.94 21.44
CA ALA A 207 5.93 -3.76 21.98
C ALA A 207 6.34 -2.78 20.87
N LEU A 208 6.94 -3.27 19.77
CA LEU A 208 7.27 -2.45 18.59
C LEU A 208 6.04 -1.76 18.02
N PHE A 209 4.92 -2.48 17.91
CA PHE A 209 3.65 -1.93 17.45
C PHE A 209 3.12 -0.84 18.40
N ILE A 210 3.14 -1.06 19.72
CA ILE A 210 2.70 -0.04 20.68
C ILE A 210 3.60 1.20 20.63
N TYR A 211 4.91 1.04 20.56
CA TYR A 211 5.83 2.18 20.47
C TYR A 211 5.79 2.86 19.09
N LYS A 212 5.32 2.19 18.04
CA LYS A 212 4.97 2.82 16.75
C LYS A 212 3.78 3.77 16.91
N LEU A 213 2.79 3.40 17.73
CA LEU A 213 1.59 4.22 18.01
C LEU A 213 1.88 5.36 19.00
N TYR A 214 2.68 5.07 20.03
CA TYR A 214 2.99 5.96 21.15
C TYR A 214 4.52 6.03 21.37
N PRO A 215 5.28 6.69 20.46
CA PRO A 215 6.74 6.73 20.52
C PRO A 215 7.29 7.47 21.75
N ASP A 216 6.47 8.33 22.35
CA ASP A 216 6.76 9.02 23.60
C ASP A 216 6.93 8.05 24.78
N LYS A 217 6.15 6.95 24.81
CA LYS A 217 6.22 5.95 25.88
C LYS A 217 7.51 5.14 25.89
N LEU A 218 8.24 5.11 24.77
CA LEU A 218 9.50 4.40 24.66
C LEU A 218 10.57 5.00 25.59
N PHE A 219 10.47 6.29 25.91
CA PHE A 219 11.45 7.00 26.73
C PHE A 219 10.81 7.45 28.05
N LYS A 220 11.59 7.39 29.14
CA LYS A 220 11.15 7.90 30.44
C LYS A 220 11.28 9.43 30.54
N GLU A 221 12.02 10.03 29.63
CA GLU A 221 12.29 11.47 29.56
C GLU A 221 11.46 12.14 28.47
N LEU A 222 11.17 13.43 28.65
CA LEU A 222 10.42 14.22 27.67
C LEU A 222 11.30 14.48 26.44
N ILE A 223 10.93 13.88 25.31
CA ILE A 223 11.68 13.97 24.06
C ILE A 223 11.10 15.04 23.14
N HIS A 224 11.97 15.78 22.46
CA HIS A 224 11.58 16.79 21.48
C HIS A 224 10.66 16.20 20.38
N PRO A 225 9.56 16.89 19.98
CA PRO A 225 8.61 16.38 19.00
C PRO A 225 9.23 15.89 17.69
N GLU A 226 10.23 16.59 17.14
CA GLU A 226 10.92 16.16 15.91
C GLU A 226 11.68 14.84 16.07
N LYS A 227 12.32 14.66 17.24
CA LYS A 227 12.99 13.40 17.54
C LYS A 227 11.99 12.27 17.69
N LEU A 228 10.78 12.54 18.20
CA LEU A 228 9.68 11.57 18.22
C LEU A 228 9.20 11.19 16.82
N VAL A 229 9.18 12.13 15.85
CA VAL A 229 8.87 11.82 14.44
C VAL A 229 9.92 10.87 13.84
N SER A 230 11.20 11.15 14.08
CA SER A 230 12.30 10.28 13.62
C SER A 230 12.23 8.89 14.26
N VAL A 231 11.98 8.82 15.58
CA VAL A 231 11.78 7.56 16.31
C VAL A 231 10.60 6.78 15.73
N ARG A 232 9.44 7.42 15.56
CA ARG A 232 8.24 6.79 14.98
C ARG A 232 8.51 6.22 13.60
N THR A 233 9.24 6.97 12.77
CA THR A 233 9.62 6.54 11.41
C THR A 233 10.51 5.29 11.47
N ARG A 234 11.52 5.27 12.34
CA ARG A 234 12.43 4.12 12.46
C ARG A 234 11.76 2.88 13.04
N ILE A 235 10.91 3.04 14.06
CA ILE A 235 10.09 1.94 14.60
C ILE A 235 9.14 1.41 13.53
N GLY A 236 8.49 2.32 12.79
CA GLY A 236 7.57 1.97 11.71
C GLY A 236 8.25 1.14 10.61
N LEU A 237 9.44 1.56 10.17
CA LEU A 237 10.25 0.83 9.19
C LEU A 237 10.63 -0.56 9.71
N LEU A 238 11.08 -0.66 10.95
CA LEU A 238 11.48 -1.94 11.55
C LEU A 238 10.28 -2.89 11.67
N HIS A 239 9.13 -2.41 12.15
CA HIS A 239 7.91 -3.20 12.23
C HIS A 239 7.47 -3.70 10.86
N HIS A 240 7.46 -2.82 9.85
CA HIS A 240 7.10 -3.16 8.47
C HIS A 240 8.04 -4.23 7.87
N GLN A 241 9.35 -4.14 8.14
CA GLN A 241 10.30 -5.15 7.70
C GLN A 241 10.02 -6.52 8.31
N ILE A 242 9.71 -6.59 9.60
CA ILE A 242 9.35 -7.84 10.28
C ILE A 242 8.05 -8.42 9.70
N GLU A 243 7.07 -7.56 9.42
CA GLU A 243 5.81 -7.94 8.80
C GLU A 243 6.01 -8.56 7.40
N ILE A 244 6.84 -7.94 6.55
CA ILE A 244 7.19 -8.51 5.23
C ILE A 244 7.89 -9.87 5.39
N LEU A 245 8.80 -9.99 6.36
CA LEU A 245 9.53 -11.25 6.59
C LEU A 245 8.58 -12.37 7.00
N GLU A 246 7.61 -12.11 7.87
CA GLU A 246 6.62 -13.11 8.27
C GLU A 246 5.70 -13.50 7.10
N GLN A 247 5.20 -12.52 6.34
CA GLN A 247 4.36 -12.79 5.16
C GLN A 247 5.11 -13.64 4.12
N SER A 248 6.38 -13.32 3.88
CA SER A 248 7.28 -14.07 3.00
C SER A 248 7.47 -15.51 3.49
N LEU A 249 7.68 -15.70 4.80
CA LEU A 249 7.79 -17.02 5.43
C LEU A 249 6.49 -17.83 5.30
N TYR A 250 5.33 -17.22 5.55
CA TYR A 250 4.03 -17.89 5.47
C TYR A 250 3.75 -18.35 4.04
N ASN A 251 4.05 -17.51 3.05
CA ASN A 251 3.91 -17.85 1.64
C ASN A 251 4.82 -19.04 1.26
N ALA A 252 6.09 -19.02 1.68
CA ALA A 252 7.01 -20.13 1.44
C ALA A 252 6.58 -21.44 2.15
N ALA A 253 6.03 -21.33 3.36
CA ALA A 253 5.50 -22.48 4.11
C ALA A 253 4.28 -23.11 3.41
N LEU A 254 3.33 -22.29 2.96
CA LEU A 254 2.14 -22.75 2.23
C LEU A 254 2.51 -23.46 0.93
N GLN A 255 3.51 -22.97 0.21
CA GLN A 255 4.03 -23.61 -1.02
C GLN A 255 4.58 -25.02 -0.76
N GLN A 256 5.12 -25.28 0.43
CA GLN A 256 5.62 -26.61 0.82
C GLN A 256 4.57 -27.47 1.56
N GLY A 257 3.31 -27.02 1.61
CA GLY A 257 2.24 -27.75 2.28
C GLY A 257 2.31 -27.70 3.81
N LEU A 258 3.14 -26.81 4.37
CA LEU A 258 3.10 -26.49 5.80
C LEU A 258 1.95 -25.51 6.04
N LYS A 259 1.28 -25.67 7.18
CA LYS A 259 0.21 -24.77 7.60
C LYS A 259 0.79 -23.80 8.65
N PRO A 260 0.95 -22.51 8.33
CA PRO A 260 1.28 -21.51 9.35
C PRO A 260 0.24 -21.57 10.48
N GLU A 261 0.69 -21.44 11.72
CA GLU A 261 -0.20 -21.37 12.88
C GLU A 261 -0.90 -20.00 12.95
N VAL A 262 -1.29 -19.58 14.16
CA VAL A 262 -1.96 -18.31 14.41
C VAL A 262 -1.02 -17.15 14.04
N ASP A 263 -1.54 -16.20 13.27
CA ASP A 263 -0.90 -14.92 13.03
C ASP A 263 -0.99 -14.06 14.30
N TYR A 264 0.17 -13.77 14.89
CA TYR A 264 0.29 -12.97 16.11
C TYR A 264 0.67 -11.51 15.83
N LEU A 265 0.83 -11.12 14.55
CA LEU A 265 1.27 -9.78 14.18
C LEU A 265 0.08 -8.82 13.98
N PHE A 266 0.27 -7.59 14.42
CA PHE A 266 -0.68 -6.51 14.18
C PHE A 266 -0.40 -5.82 12.85
N HIS A 267 -1.14 -6.23 11.83
CA HIS A 267 -1.13 -5.60 10.50
C HIS A 267 -1.94 -4.29 10.51
N GLY A 268 -1.30 -3.17 10.87
CA GLY A 268 -1.98 -1.88 10.88
C GLY A 268 -1.18 -0.70 11.40
N ASP A 269 -1.88 0.44 11.53
CA ASP A 269 -1.32 1.70 12.03
C ASP A 269 -2.06 2.24 13.26
N GLU A 270 -3.06 1.51 13.80
CA GLU A 270 -3.84 1.87 14.99
C GLU A 270 -4.44 0.65 15.69
N LEU A 271 -4.80 0.81 16.98
CA LEU A 271 -5.55 -0.17 17.76
C LEU A 271 -7.05 0.13 17.77
N PRO A 272 -7.93 -0.87 17.55
CA PRO A 272 -9.37 -0.73 17.76
C PRO A 272 -9.71 -0.32 19.20
N GLN A 273 -10.83 0.40 19.35
CA GLN A 273 -11.26 0.90 20.66
C GLN A 273 -11.59 -0.24 21.63
N GLY A 274 -11.07 -0.15 22.86
CA GLY A 274 -11.28 -1.14 23.93
C GLY A 274 -10.24 -2.26 23.97
N ILE A 275 -9.29 -2.28 23.03
CA ILE A 275 -8.17 -3.21 23.02
C ILE A 275 -6.97 -2.54 23.71
N MET A 276 -6.43 -3.22 24.72
CA MET A 276 -5.19 -2.86 25.39
C MET A 276 -4.20 -4.00 25.14
N ILE A 277 -2.98 -3.64 24.75
CA ILE A 277 -1.86 -4.58 24.70
C ILE A 277 -0.97 -4.25 25.88
N ASP A 278 -0.74 -5.25 26.72
CA ASP A 278 0.25 -5.13 27.78
C ASP A 278 1.64 -5.20 27.15
N VAL A 279 2.40 -4.12 27.30
CA VAL A 279 3.77 -4.05 26.79
C VAL A 279 4.70 -4.54 27.88
N ASP A 280 5.48 -5.57 27.57
CA ASP A 280 6.59 -5.95 28.42
C ASP A 280 7.70 -4.90 28.33
N GLU A 281 8.00 -4.32 29.48
CA GLU A 281 8.98 -3.26 29.66
C GLU A 281 10.42 -3.76 29.41
N GLU A 282 10.66 -5.06 29.50
CA GLU A 282 11.96 -5.69 29.25
C GLU A 282 12.46 -5.45 27.82
N PHE A 283 11.57 -5.25 26.84
CA PHE A 283 11.94 -4.99 25.45
C PHE A 283 12.23 -3.52 25.13
N ARG A 284 11.98 -2.60 26.07
CA ARG A 284 12.16 -1.16 25.85
C ARG A 284 13.59 -0.81 25.44
N GLU A 285 14.58 -1.29 26.19
CA GLU A 285 16.00 -1.02 25.92
C GLU A 285 16.47 -1.68 24.62
N LEU A 286 15.96 -2.87 24.33
CA LEU A 286 16.23 -3.62 23.11
C LEU A 286 15.75 -2.88 21.86
N ILE A 287 14.51 -2.36 21.90
CA ILE A 287 13.93 -1.54 20.83
C ILE A 287 14.73 -0.24 20.67
N GLN A 288 15.07 0.43 21.76
CA GLN A 288 15.89 1.65 21.71
C GLN A 288 17.26 1.42 21.05
N LEU A 289 17.88 0.27 21.28
CA LEU A 289 19.13 -0.11 20.62
C LEU A 289 18.92 -0.37 19.14
N ALA A 290 17.91 -1.15 18.76
CA ALA A 290 17.62 -1.48 17.37
C ALA A 290 17.33 -0.23 16.52
N ILE A 291 16.48 0.69 17.01
CA ILE A 291 16.13 1.90 16.25
C ILE A 291 17.30 2.88 16.07
N LYS A 292 18.33 2.84 16.93
CA LYS A 292 19.54 3.66 16.75
C LYS A 292 20.33 3.18 15.54
N SER A 293 20.33 1.87 15.30
CA SER A 293 21.04 1.24 14.18
C SER A 293 20.28 1.31 12.85
N VAL A 294 18.95 1.53 12.86
CA VAL A 294 18.15 1.67 11.62
C VAL A 294 18.59 2.92 10.84
N LYS A 295 19.06 2.72 9.60
CA LYS A 295 19.42 3.81 8.67
C LYS A 295 18.20 4.21 7.84
N VAL A 296 17.75 5.45 7.99
CA VAL A 296 16.71 6.04 7.13
C VAL A 296 17.40 6.65 5.92
N LYS A 297 17.27 6.03 4.73
CA LYS A 297 17.84 6.57 3.50
C LYS A 297 16.87 7.61 2.93
N TYR A 298 17.33 8.86 2.80
CA TYR A 298 16.67 9.90 2.02
C TYR A 298 17.44 10.06 0.70
N THR A 299 16.89 9.60 -0.42
CA THR A 299 17.40 9.92 -1.77
C THR A 299 16.45 10.90 -2.46
N HIS A 300 16.96 11.80 -3.31
CA HIS A 300 16.13 12.78 -4.02
C HIS A 300 15.10 12.14 -4.97
N GLU A 301 15.40 10.98 -5.59
CA GLU A 301 14.40 10.18 -6.33
C GLU A 301 13.36 9.54 -5.40
N SER A 302 13.69 9.30 -4.13
CA SER A 302 12.70 8.89 -3.12
C SER A 302 11.82 10.03 -2.65
N GLU A 303 12.18 11.31 -2.82
CA GLU A 303 11.32 12.40 -2.36
C GLU A 303 10.01 12.45 -3.13
N GLU A 304 10.03 12.27 -4.45
CA GLU A 304 8.81 12.23 -5.27
C GLU A 304 7.98 10.99 -4.96
N GLN A 305 8.63 9.82 -4.85
CA GLN A 305 7.94 8.55 -4.56
C GLN A 305 7.38 8.51 -3.12
N VAL A 306 8.12 8.98 -2.13
CA VAL A 306 7.63 9.13 -0.75
C VAL A 306 6.55 10.21 -0.69
N THR A 307 6.62 11.28 -1.49
CA THR A 307 5.54 12.27 -1.55
C THR A 307 4.27 11.68 -2.15
N LEU A 308 4.40 10.80 -3.15
CA LEU A 308 3.28 10.06 -3.72
C LEU A 308 2.71 9.03 -2.73
N GLU A 309 3.55 8.32 -1.97
CA GLU A 309 3.11 7.46 -0.85
C GLU A 309 2.34 8.26 0.22
N ARG A 310 2.78 9.48 0.53
CA ARG A 310 2.06 10.39 1.45
C ARG A 310 0.76 10.93 0.84
N LEU A 311 0.64 10.99 -0.48
CA LEU A 311 -0.64 11.26 -1.16
C LEU A 311 -1.60 10.10 -0.95
N TYR A 312 -1.12 8.85 -1.08
CA TYR A 312 -1.94 7.65 -0.78
C TYR A 312 -2.35 7.57 0.69
N ASP A 313 -1.55 8.11 1.63
CA ASP A 313 -1.92 8.20 3.05
C ASP A 313 -3.21 9.00 3.28
N LEU A 314 -3.55 9.97 2.41
CA LEU A 314 -4.83 10.68 2.47
C LEU A 314 -6.02 9.73 2.24
N GLY A 315 -5.89 8.79 1.29
CA GLY A 315 -6.89 7.77 1.01
C GLY A 315 -6.92 6.68 2.09
N LEU A 316 -5.77 6.32 2.64
CA LEU A 316 -5.67 5.33 3.71
C LEU A 316 -6.37 5.76 5.00
N ALA A 317 -6.58 7.07 5.21
CA ALA A 317 -7.44 7.58 6.28
C ALA A 317 -8.90 7.09 6.22
N TYR A 318 -9.31 6.46 5.11
CA TYR A 318 -10.67 5.99 4.84
C TYR A 318 -10.80 4.47 4.56
N LYS A 319 -9.69 3.72 4.48
CA LYS A 319 -9.66 2.32 3.96
C LYS A 319 -10.54 1.32 4.73
N PHE A 320 -10.83 1.56 6.01
CA PHE A 320 -11.69 0.70 6.84
C PHE A 320 -12.70 1.49 7.67
N TRP A 321 -12.25 2.59 8.24
CA TRP A 321 -13.03 3.51 9.06
C TRP A 321 -12.34 4.88 9.02
N PHE A 322 -13.09 5.96 9.16
CA PHE A 322 -12.48 7.29 9.11
C PHE A 322 -11.54 7.54 10.29
N ASN A 323 -10.30 7.90 9.96
CA ASN A 323 -9.27 8.29 10.91
C ASN A 323 -8.87 9.78 10.70
N PRO A 324 -9.35 10.69 11.59
CA PRO A 324 -9.04 12.11 11.47
C PRO A 324 -7.56 12.43 11.74
N ASN A 325 -6.89 11.69 12.62
CA ASN A 325 -5.47 11.93 12.95
C ASN A 325 -4.57 11.65 11.74
N ARG A 326 -4.79 10.52 11.06
CA ARG A 326 -4.03 10.17 9.85
C ARG A 326 -4.25 11.18 8.73
N LEU A 327 -5.49 11.63 8.54
CA LEU A 327 -5.79 12.67 7.54
C LEU A 327 -5.06 13.98 7.86
N ILE A 328 -5.12 14.44 9.12
CA ILE A 328 -4.46 15.67 9.58
C ILE A 328 -2.93 15.54 9.44
N ASP A 329 -2.35 14.48 9.96
CA ASP A 329 -0.90 14.24 9.92
C ASP A 329 -0.42 14.19 8.46
N ALA A 330 -1.14 13.48 7.56
CA ALA A 330 -0.80 13.43 6.15
C ALA A 330 -0.87 14.80 5.47
N ALA A 331 -1.94 15.57 5.70
CA ALA A 331 -2.09 16.92 5.13
C ALA A 331 -1.01 17.89 5.62
N MET A 332 -0.68 17.86 6.91
CA MET A 332 0.35 18.72 7.51
C MET A 332 1.76 18.34 7.04
N VAL A 333 2.07 17.05 6.94
CA VAL A 333 3.36 16.57 6.41
C VAL A 333 3.51 16.94 4.93
N LEU A 334 2.45 16.80 4.13
CA LEU A 334 2.47 17.25 2.73
C LEU A 334 2.71 18.76 2.63
N GLN A 335 2.07 19.56 3.49
CA GLN A 335 2.29 21.01 3.51
C GLN A 335 3.73 21.38 3.86
N GLN A 336 4.32 20.74 4.88
CA GLN A 336 5.71 20.96 5.30
C GLN A 336 6.71 20.58 4.21
N ARG A 337 6.49 19.46 3.51
CA ARG A 337 7.41 18.99 2.47
C ARG A 337 7.32 19.82 1.19
N LEU A 338 6.11 20.18 0.78
CA LEU A 338 5.89 20.86 -0.49
C LEU A 338 6.15 22.37 -0.41
N VAL A 339 6.17 22.95 0.79
CA VAL A 339 6.40 24.38 0.97
C VAL A 339 7.52 24.65 1.97
N LYS A 340 8.58 25.29 1.47
CA LYS A 340 9.73 25.72 2.28
C LYS A 340 9.29 26.78 3.30
N ASP A 341 9.93 26.76 4.48
CA ASP A 341 9.56 27.62 5.62
C ASP A 341 9.83 29.12 5.40
N ASP A 342 10.64 29.48 4.39
CA ASP A 342 10.97 30.87 4.07
C ASP A 342 9.84 31.64 3.36
N ILE A 343 8.71 30.97 3.04
CA ILE A 343 7.60 31.57 2.29
C ILE A 343 6.54 32.13 3.25
N ALA A 344 6.26 33.43 3.13
CA ALA A 344 5.23 34.12 3.93
C ALA A 344 3.81 33.53 3.73
N GLY A 345 2.99 33.58 4.78
CA GLY A 345 1.76 32.79 4.96
C GLY A 345 0.76 32.73 3.79
N GLU A 346 0.41 33.85 3.15
CA GLU A 346 -0.53 33.83 2.01
C GLU A 346 0.06 33.18 0.75
N ASN A 347 1.35 33.42 0.49
CA ASN A 347 2.07 32.77 -0.60
C ASN A 347 2.27 31.27 -0.31
N LYS A 348 2.42 30.88 0.97
CA LYS A 348 2.60 29.48 1.40
C LYS A 348 1.41 28.61 1.01
N LEU A 349 0.18 29.08 1.23
CA LEU A 349 -1.03 28.33 0.85
C LEU A 349 -1.22 28.24 -0.67
N SER A 350 -0.95 29.32 -1.41
CA SER A 350 -1.05 29.32 -2.88
C SER A 350 -0.05 28.35 -3.51
N VAL A 351 1.21 28.38 -3.05
CA VAL A 351 2.24 27.43 -3.49
C VAL A 351 1.87 26.00 -3.12
N PHE A 352 1.36 25.77 -1.91
CA PHE A 352 0.88 24.44 -1.50
C PHE A 352 -0.21 23.93 -2.43
N SER A 353 -1.21 24.77 -2.73
CA SER A 353 -2.32 24.42 -3.60
C SER A 353 -1.84 24.00 -5.00
N GLN A 354 -0.94 24.78 -5.61
CA GLN A 354 -0.36 24.46 -6.91
C GLN A 354 0.41 23.15 -6.89
N LYS A 355 1.22 22.91 -5.86
CA LYS A 355 1.97 21.66 -5.70
C LYS A 355 1.04 20.46 -5.51
N MET A 356 -0.04 20.61 -4.75
CA MET A 356 -1.05 19.56 -4.59
C MET A 356 -1.78 19.24 -5.88
N VAL A 357 -2.13 20.24 -6.70
CA VAL A 357 -2.72 20.01 -8.04
C VAL A 357 -1.77 19.16 -8.90
N LEU A 358 -0.48 19.50 -8.93
CA LEU A 358 0.52 18.72 -9.68
C LEU A 358 0.66 17.28 -9.17
N LEU A 359 0.58 17.06 -7.85
CA LEU A 359 0.61 15.73 -7.26
C LEU A 359 -0.62 14.90 -7.63
N TYR A 360 -1.82 15.48 -7.52
CA TYR A 360 -3.03 14.80 -7.99
C TYR A 360 -3.00 14.51 -9.48
N GLY A 361 -2.30 15.33 -10.27
CA GLY A 361 -1.97 15.09 -11.67
C GLY A 361 -1.32 13.72 -11.95
N GLN A 362 -0.62 13.15 -10.97
CA GLN A 362 0.05 11.86 -11.09
C GLN A 362 -0.89 10.66 -10.84
N LEU A 363 -2.06 10.89 -10.23
CA LEU A 363 -3.06 9.84 -10.00
C LEU A 363 -3.96 9.64 -11.22
N THR A 364 -4.57 8.46 -11.34
CA THR A 364 -5.63 8.20 -12.32
C THR A 364 -6.90 8.97 -11.98
N THR A 365 -7.76 9.19 -12.98
CA THR A 365 -9.03 9.93 -12.75
C THR A 365 -9.93 9.19 -11.77
N THR A 366 -9.90 7.85 -11.76
CA THR A 366 -10.64 7.03 -10.80
C THR A 366 -10.15 7.26 -9.38
N GLU A 367 -8.84 7.26 -9.14
CA GLU A 367 -8.28 7.51 -7.80
C GLU A 367 -8.63 8.91 -7.28
N CYS A 368 -8.60 9.92 -8.17
CA CYS A 368 -9.04 11.28 -7.82
C CYS A 368 -10.53 11.35 -7.48
N LEU A 369 -11.38 10.60 -8.20
CA LEU A 369 -12.81 10.50 -7.92
C LEU A 369 -13.09 9.78 -6.60
N ASP A 370 -12.35 8.71 -6.29
CA ASP A 370 -12.44 7.97 -5.04
C ASP A 370 -12.06 8.88 -3.86
N LEU A 371 -10.94 9.60 -3.96
CA LEU A 371 -10.53 10.59 -2.96
C LEU A 371 -11.55 11.71 -2.78
N TYR A 372 -12.17 12.19 -3.86
CA TYR A 372 -13.24 13.19 -3.78
C TYR A 372 -14.43 12.63 -3.00
N GLY A 373 -14.83 11.39 -3.29
CA GLY A 373 -15.89 10.69 -2.57
C GLY A 373 -15.58 10.55 -1.08
N TYR A 374 -14.34 10.20 -0.72
CA TYR A 374 -13.89 10.13 0.66
C TYR A 374 -13.95 11.49 1.37
N PHE A 375 -13.47 12.55 0.73
CA PHE A 375 -13.50 13.91 1.28
C PHE A 375 -14.91 14.49 1.40
N ALA A 376 -15.82 14.10 0.50
CA ALA A 376 -17.22 14.53 0.53
C ALA A 376 -18.07 13.80 1.58
N ASN A 377 -17.55 12.72 2.18
CA ASN A 377 -18.26 11.94 3.19
C ASN A 377 -18.56 12.77 4.47
N ASN A 378 -19.62 12.39 5.19
CA ASN A 378 -20.05 13.00 6.43
C ASN A 378 -18.95 13.02 7.50
N ASP A 379 -18.09 12.01 7.55
CA ASP A 379 -17.02 11.93 8.55
C ASP A 379 -16.02 13.09 8.43
N SER A 380 -15.53 13.37 7.23
CA SER A 380 -14.65 14.50 6.92
C SER A 380 -15.35 15.84 7.15
N ARG A 381 -16.64 15.91 6.77
CA ARG A 381 -17.49 17.09 7.03
C ARG A 381 -17.63 17.37 8.52
N TYR A 382 -17.82 16.36 9.37
CA TYR A 382 -17.91 16.52 10.82
C TYR A 382 -16.58 16.97 11.44
N LEU A 383 -15.45 16.48 10.94
CA LEU A 383 -14.13 16.96 11.36
C LEU A 383 -13.96 18.44 11.04
N LEU A 384 -14.16 18.83 9.77
CA LEU A 384 -14.03 20.22 9.31
C LEU A 384 -15.00 21.14 10.04
N TYR A 385 -16.24 20.71 10.26
CA TYR A 385 -17.23 21.46 11.02
C TYR A 385 -16.78 21.71 12.46
N THR A 386 -16.19 20.70 13.12
CA THR A 386 -15.62 20.85 14.46
C THR A 386 -14.49 21.88 14.47
N LEU A 387 -13.55 21.80 13.51
CA LEU A 387 -12.43 22.74 13.41
C LEU A 387 -12.90 24.18 13.10
N ILE A 388 -13.87 24.34 12.20
CA ILE A 388 -14.47 25.64 11.84
C ILE A 388 -15.14 26.27 13.07
N ALA A 389 -15.90 25.49 13.84
CA ALA A 389 -16.57 25.97 15.03
C ALA A 389 -15.59 26.49 16.09
N ILE A 390 -14.51 25.74 16.32
CA ILE A 390 -13.43 26.16 17.21
C ILE A 390 -12.78 27.45 16.70
N ASN A 391 -12.49 27.52 15.40
CA ASN A 391 -11.87 28.69 14.78
C ASN A 391 -12.78 29.94 14.84
N LYS A 392 -14.10 29.75 14.79
CA LYS A 392 -15.10 30.82 15.00
C LYS A 392 -15.32 31.18 16.47
N GLY A 393 -14.67 30.49 17.40
CA GLY A 393 -14.81 30.72 18.84
C GLY A 393 -16.16 30.26 19.41
N GLN A 394 -16.83 29.30 18.78
CA GLN A 394 -18.03 28.70 19.34
C GLN A 394 -17.69 27.93 20.63
N PRO A 395 -18.47 28.08 21.71
CA PRO A 395 -18.22 27.37 22.94
C PRO A 395 -18.52 25.87 22.78
N LEU A 396 -17.56 25.02 23.14
CA LEU A 396 -17.72 23.55 23.16
C LEU A 396 -17.51 23.06 24.59
N GLU A 397 -18.47 22.33 25.14
CA GLU A 397 -18.46 21.90 26.55
C GLU A 397 -17.23 21.08 26.94
N TRP A 398 -16.65 20.35 25.99
CA TRP A 398 -15.52 19.45 26.21
C TRP A 398 -14.15 20.09 25.95
N LEU A 399 -14.09 21.30 25.39
CA LEU A 399 -12.84 21.96 25.01
C LEU A 399 -12.55 23.13 25.95
N PRO A 400 -11.41 23.13 26.66
CA PRO A 400 -11.02 24.27 27.49
C PRO A 400 -10.74 25.52 26.63
N PRO A 401 -10.74 26.72 27.24
CA PRO A 401 -10.41 27.95 26.52
C PRO A 401 -8.98 27.87 25.98
N LEU A 402 -8.86 28.05 24.65
CA LEU A 402 -7.60 27.93 23.94
C LEU A 402 -6.77 29.22 23.96
N SER A 403 -5.45 29.06 24.03
CA SER A 403 -4.46 30.12 23.84
C SER A 403 -4.46 30.63 22.38
N LEU A 404 -3.75 31.73 22.12
CA LEU A 404 -3.60 32.25 20.75
C LEU A 404 -2.82 31.28 19.85
N SER A 405 -1.77 30.63 20.37
CA SER A 405 -0.97 29.66 19.61
C SER A 405 -1.79 28.43 19.23
N GLU A 406 -2.59 27.92 20.16
CA GLU A 406 -3.47 26.77 19.96
C GLU A 406 -4.57 27.07 18.92
N LYS A 407 -5.15 28.27 18.97
CA LYS A 407 -6.11 28.73 17.95
C LYS A 407 -5.47 28.82 16.56
N ASN A 408 -4.25 29.38 16.50
CA ASN A 408 -3.50 29.48 15.25
C ASN A 408 -3.18 28.09 14.67
N ALA A 409 -2.82 27.12 15.51
CA ALA A 409 -2.56 25.74 15.09
C ALA A 409 -3.81 25.09 14.47
N ILE A 410 -4.97 25.24 15.12
CA ILE A 410 -6.25 24.75 14.58
C ILE A 410 -6.60 25.42 13.26
N ALA A 411 -6.38 26.74 13.15
CA ALA A 411 -6.61 27.48 11.92
C ALA A 411 -5.69 27.01 10.77
N GLN A 412 -4.41 26.75 11.06
CA GLN A 412 -3.45 26.23 10.08
C GLN A 412 -3.85 24.84 9.56
N VAL A 413 -4.20 23.92 10.47
CA VAL A 413 -4.66 22.57 10.10
C VAL A 413 -5.93 22.65 9.25
N LEU A 414 -6.90 23.50 9.63
CA LEU A 414 -8.12 23.71 8.86
C LEU A 414 -7.80 24.21 7.43
N GLN A 415 -6.92 25.19 7.30
CA GLN A 415 -6.51 25.73 5.99
C GLN A 415 -5.77 24.69 5.15
N ALA A 416 -4.90 23.88 5.75
CA ALA A 416 -4.18 22.82 5.05
C ALA A 416 -5.16 21.77 4.48
N LEU A 417 -6.12 21.31 5.30
CA LEU A 417 -7.14 20.35 4.87
C LEU A 417 -8.01 20.92 3.74
N GLN A 418 -8.49 22.17 3.88
CA GLN A 418 -9.26 22.83 2.82
C GLN A 418 -8.45 22.97 1.52
N CYS A 419 -7.16 23.30 1.62
CA CYS A 419 -6.27 23.40 0.47
C CYS A 419 -6.11 22.06 -0.26
N VAL A 420 -5.85 20.98 0.48
CA VAL A 420 -5.73 19.61 -0.05
C VAL A 420 -7.01 19.19 -0.78
N MET A 421 -8.17 19.49 -0.19
CA MET A 421 -9.48 19.15 -0.74
C MET A 421 -9.82 19.97 -2.00
N GLU A 422 -9.62 21.28 -1.99
CA GLU A 422 -9.91 22.15 -3.14
C GLU A 422 -8.91 21.96 -4.29
N ALA A 423 -7.64 21.64 -4.00
CA ALA A 423 -6.67 21.27 -5.02
C ALA A 423 -7.11 20.02 -5.82
N LEU A 424 -7.71 19.03 -5.15
CA LEU A 424 -8.28 17.86 -5.83
C LEU A 424 -9.41 18.24 -6.78
N ARG A 425 -10.30 19.15 -6.36
CA ARG A 425 -11.39 19.65 -7.21
C ARG A 425 -10.87 20.42 -8.42
N ASN A 426 -9.82 21.22 -8.23
CA ASN A 426 -9.15 21.93 -9.32
C ASN A 426 -8.55 20.95 -10.33
N GLU A 427 -7.89 19.89 -9.86
CA GLU A 427 -7.34 18.85 -10.76
C GLU A 427 -8.44 18.09 -11.50
N LEU A 428 -9.52 17.70 -10.81
CA LEU A 428 -10.68 17.08 -11.46
C LEU A 428 -11.30 18.00 -12.53
N LYS A 429 -11.36 19.30 -12.27
CA LYS A 429 -11.80 20.30 -13.25
C LYS A 429 -10.88 20.39 -14.46
N ILE A 430 -9.56 20.31 -14.28
CA ILE A 430 -8.57 20.23 -15.38
C ILE A 430 -8.83 19.00 -16.24
N ARG A 431 -9.27 17.89 -15.64
CA ARG A 431 -9.70 16.65 -16.32
C ARG A 431 -11.12 16.69 -16.89
N HIS A 432 -11.74 17.88 -16.94
CA HIS A 432 -13.12 18.07 -17.41
C HIS A 432 -14.20 17.34 -16.60
N VAL A 433 -13.92 17.04 -15.33
CA VAL A 433 -14.89 16.48 -14.38
C VAL A 433 -15.45 17.61 -13.51
N ALA A 434 -16.76 17.84 -13.60
CA ALA A 434 -17.45 18.79 -12.75
C ALA A 434 -17.74 18.17 -11.37
N THR A 435 -17.36 18.87 -10.29
CA THR A 435 -17.60 18.45 -8.91
C THR A 435 -18.30 19.52 -8.09
N GLU A 436 -19.21 19.12 -7.22
CA GLU A 436 -19.82 20.03 -6.26
C GLU A 436 -18.80 20.51 -5.22
N PRO A 437 -18.91 21.74 -4.71
CA PRO A 437 -18.15 22.19 -3.55
C PRO A 437 -18.41 21.34 -2.33
N TYR A 438 -17.38 21.12 -1.51
CA TYR A 438 -17.57 20.44 -0.23
C TYR A 438 -18.50 21.28 0.64
N GLY A 439 -19.56 20.65 1.15
CA GLY A 439 -20.59 21.34 1.93
C GLY A 439 -20.15 21.60 3.36
N TYR A 440 -19.89 22.87 3.68
CA TYR A 440 -19.64 23.36 5.04
C TYR A 440 -20.93 23.96 5.60
N ASP A 441 -21.60 23.26 6.53
CA ASP A 441 -22.78 23.80 7.20
C ASP A 441 -22.35 24.75 8.33
N LEU A 442 -22.23 26.04 8.00
CA LEU A 442 -21.69 27.07 8.87
C LEU A 442 -22.68 27.54 9.97
N GLU A 443 -23.94 27.11 9.90
CA GLU A 443 -25.06 27.64 10.69
C GLU A 443 -25.57 26.67 11.77
N LYS A 444 -25.15 25.40 11.75
CA LYS A 444 -25.51 24.47 12.83
C LYS A 444 -25.03 25.01 14.18
N GLN A 445 -25.95 25.03 15.15
CA GLN A 445 -25.70 25.56 16.50
C GLN A 445 -25.30 24.48 17.51
N HIS A 446 -25.51 23.19 17.19
CA HIS A 446 -25.21 22.07 18.08
C HIS A 446 -24.31 21.04 17.40
N ILE A 447 -23.05 20.99 17.84
CA ILE A 447 -22.04 20.06 17.34
C ILE A 447 -21.95 18.88 18.29
N HIS A 448 -22.46 17.74 17.88
CA HIS A 448 -22.14 16.48 18.55
C HIS A 448 -20.83 15.95 17.99
N THR A 449 -19.71 16.45 18.50
CA THR A 449 -18.38 15.97 18.12
C THR A 449 -18.17 14.59 18.72
N GLY A 450 -18.05 13.56 17.87
CA GLY A 450 -17.67 12.22 18.28
C GLY A 450 -16.25 12.18 18.85
N ARG A 451 -15.96 11.19 19.70
CA ARG A 451 -14.69 11.08 20.45
C ARG A 451 -13.44 11.23 19.57
N ARG A 452 -13.40 10.60 18.39
CA ARG A 452 -12.25 10.66 17.48
C ARG A 452 -11.90 12.07 17.02
N ASN A 453 -12.90 12.89 16.72
CA ASN A 453 -12.69 14.27 16.34
C ASN A 453 -12.26 15.12 17.53
N ARG A 454 -12.71 14.79 18.76
CA ARG A 454 -12.22 15.45 19.98
C ARG A 454 -10.75 15.12 20.24
N ASP A 455 -10.40 13.85 20.14
CA ASP A 455 -9.02 13.37 20.31
C ASP A 455 -8.10 13.99 19.27
N ALA A 456 -8.57 14.13 18.02
CA ALA A 456 -7.84 14.83 16.97
C ALA A 456 -7.61 16.32 17.29
N VAL A 457 -8.61 17.01 17.86
CA VAL A 457 -8.44 18.40 18.29
C VAL A 457 -7.40 18.52 19.41
N PHE A 458 -7.45 17.66 20.43
CA PHE A 458 -6.43 17.66 21.48
C PHE A 458 -5.03 17.36 20.93
N ARG A 459 -4.94 16.45 19.96
CA ARG A 459 -3.68 16.15 19.27
C ARG A 459 -3.17 17.35 18.48
N ILE A 460 -4.03 18.07 17.76
CA ILE A 460 -3.64 19.30 17.04
C ILE A 460 -3.03 20.30 18.04
N ILE A 461 -3.70 20.51 19.17
CA ILE A 461 -3.24 21.41 20.23
C ILE A 461 -1.87 20.98 20.77
N ALA A 462 -1.73 19.69 21.10
CA ALA A 462 -0.49 19.16 21.67
C ALA A 462 0.71 19.23 20.69
N ILE A 463 0.49 18.90 19.42
CA ILE A 463 1.56 18.76 18.43
C ILE A 463 1.88 20.11 17.77
N TYR A 464 0.85 20.87 17.37
CA TYR A 464 1.00 22.08 16.56
C TYR A 464 0.77 23.38 17.36
N GLY A 465 0.19 23.29 18.56
CA GLY A 465 -0.14 24.46 19.41
C GLY A 465 0.99 24.96 20.31
N SER A 466 2.11 24.22 20.40
CA SER A 466 3.29 24.66 21.13
C SER A 466 3.95 25.84 20.41
N GLU A 467 4.25 26.93 21.14
CA GLU A 467 5.05 28.03 20.60
C GLU A 467 6.34 27.45 20.03
N THR A 468 6.60 27.72 18.75
CA THR A 468 7.75 27.23 17.99
C THR A 468 9.02 27.40 18.82
N ILE A 469 9.50 26.31 19.41
CA ILE A 469 10.90 26.19 19.78
C ILE A 469 11.61 26.23 18.44
N ILE A 470 12.27 27.35 18.18
CA ILE A 470 13.04 27.60 16.96
C ILE A 470 13.82 26.33 16.63
N THR A 471 13.46 25.68 15.51
CA THR A 471 14.20 24.60 14.88
C THR A 471 15.61 25.10 14.66
N ASN A 472 16.51 24.74 15.58
CA ASN A 472 17.89 25.14 15.48
C ASN A 472 18.55 24.16 14.52
N ASN A 473 18.57 24.49 13.22
CA ASN A 473 19.25 23.73 12.16
C ASN A 473 20.72 23.39 12.52
N ARG A 474 21.32 24.08 13.50
CA ARG A 474 22.61 23.72 14.09
C ARG A 474 22.65 22.31 14.68
N VAL A 475 21.54 21.76 15.15
CA VAL A 475 21.51 20.42 15.76
C VAL A 475 21.65 19.36 14.67
N GLU A 476 20.94 19.49 13.55
CA GLU A 476 21.14 18.61 12.38
C GLU A 476 22.52 18.80 11.75
N GLU A 477 23.02 20.03 11.63
CA GLU A 477 24.40 20.28 11.20
C GLU A 477 25.43 19.65 12.15
N LEU A 478 25.18 19.67 13.47
CA LEU A 478 26.03 19.01 14.46
C LEU A 478 25.97 17.49 14.34
N PHE A 479 24.80 16.90 14.07
CA PHE A 479 24.68 15.46 13.81
C PHE A 479 25.44 15.05 12.54
N ASN A 480 25.29 15.80 11.46
CA ASN A 480 26.02 15.56 10.21
C ASN A 480 27.55 15.70 10.40
N LEU A 481 28.00 16.71 11.17
CA LEU A 481 29.42 16.92 11.47
C LEU A 481 30.02 15.81 12.36
N ILE A 482 29.23 15.24 13.27
CA ILE A 482 29.67 14.11 14.10
C ILE A 482 29.76 12.84 13.27
N GLU A 483 28.79 12.59 12.38
CA GLU A 483 28.81 11.44 11.46
C GLU A 483 30.00 11.51 10.48
N ASP A 484 30.32 12.70 9.96
CA ASP A 484 31.49 12.89 9.09
C ASP A 484 32.83 12.74 9.82
N ARG A 485 32.91 13.10 11.11
CA ARG A 485 34.10 12.83 11.93
C ARG A 485 34.29 11.34 12.21
N ILE A 486 33.21 10.60 12.45
CA ILE A 486 33.27 9.16 12.67
C ILE A 486 33.76 8.44 11.39
N ARG A 487 33.36 8.91 10.20
CA ARG A 487 33.88 8.42 8.91
C ARG A 487 35.38 8.67 8.73
N ASN A 488 35.88 9.83 9.13
CA ASN A 488 37.28 10.21 8.91
C ASN A 488 38.25 9.71 10.00
N SER A 489 37.74 9.12 11.08
CA SER A 489 38.56 8.59 12.19
C SER A 489 38.73 7.06 12.14
N GLY A 490 38.14 6.40 11.14
CA GLY A 490 38.20 4.94 10.94
C GLY A 490 38.96 4.51 9.68
N GLY A 491 39.90 5.35 9.20
CA GLY A 491 40.82 5.03 8.10
C GLY A 491 42.24 4.75 8.60
#